data_AF-A0A7L1ZPK9-F1
#
_entry.id   AF-A0A7L1ZPK9-F1
#
_cell.length_a   1.000
_cell.length_b   1.000
_cell.length_c   1.000
_cell.angle_alpha   90.00
_cell.angle_beta   90.00
_cell.angle_gamma   90.00
#
_symmetry.space_group_name_H-M   'P 1'
#
loop_
_entity.id
_entity.type
_entity.pdbx_description
1 polymer ?
#
loop_
_entity_poly.entity_id
_entity_poly.type
_entity_poly.pdbx_seq_one_letter_code
_entity_poly.pdbx_strand_id
1 'polypeptide(L)'
;QVVAEQESQLAEQGKLISELQGIINQLRAEVVNTRLHLLEQKQVQKEIQSQADALQHKALQTRVALEQITCKFERYRNKIIQATFSVEGSQDPMGELTDNEVLDAMQKIINERAEFQHLLRSKGSK
;
A
#
# COMPACT_ATOMS: atom_id res chain seq x y z
N GLN A 1 77.22 24.40 25.19
CA GLN A 1 76.56 23.10 25.34
C GLN A 1 75.07 23.29 25.63
N VAL A 2 74.70 24.01 26.69
CA VAL A 2 73.29 24.30 27.05
C VAL A 2 72.49 25.02 25.96
N VAL A 3 73.07 26.02 25.29
CA VAL A 3 72.36 26.81 24.25
C VAL A 3 71.94 25.94 23.06
N ALA A 4 72.83 25.08 22.56
CA ALA A 4 72.54 24.19 21.43
C ALA A 4 71.46 23.15 21.77
N GLU A 5 71.42 22.69 23.02
CA GLU A 5 70.42 21.74 23.50
C GLU A 5 69.03 22.40 23.61
N GLN A 6 68.98 23.65 24.06
CA GLN A 6 67.76 24.47 24.07
C GLN A 6 67.26 24.80 22.65
N GLU A 7 68.15 25.11 21.72
CA GLU A 7 67.80 25.33 20.30
C GLU A 7 67.21 24.06 19.67
N SER A 8 67.77 22.89 19.97
CA SER A 8 67.24 21.59 19.51
C SER A 8 65.84 21.32 20.08
N GLN A 9 65.62 21.58 21.38
CA GLN A 9 64.31 21.41 22.01
C GLN A 9 63.26 22.36 21.45
N LEU A 10 63.62 23.62 21.16
CA LEU A 10 62.72 24.59 20.52
C LEU A 10 62.32 24.14 19.12
N ALA A 11 63.24 23.56 18.34
CA ALA A 11 62.96 23.02 17.03
C ALA A 11 61.98 21.82 17.09
N GLU A 12 62.17 20.91 18.05
CA GLU A 12 61.24 19.78 18.26
C GLU A 12 59.85 20.26 18.68
N GLN A 13 59.76 21.23 19.59
CA GLN A 13 58.48 21.82 19.99
C GLN A 13 57.79 22.53 18.81
N GLY A 14 58.53 23.25 17.97
CA GLY A 14 58.00 23.91 16.78
C GLY A 14 57.43 22.90 15.77
N LYS A 15 58.10 21.75 15.62
CA LYS A 15 57.60 20.64 14.78
C LYS A 15 56.30 20.06 15.35
N LEU A 16 56.25 19.78 16.65
CA LEU A 16 55.05 19.27 17.32
C LEU A 16 53.87 20.25 17.19
N ILE A 17 54.11 21.56 17.36
CA ILE A 17 53.08 22.59 17.19
C ILE A 17 52.53 22.56 15.76
N SER A 18 53.39 22.43 14.76
CA SER A 18 52.99 22.38 13.35
C SER A 18 52.14 21.13 13.05
N GLU A 19 52.54 19.97 13.59
CA GLU A 19 51.78 18.73 13.45
C GLU A 19 50.40 18.82 14.12
N LEU A 20 50.35 19.34 15.36
CA LEU A 20 49.09 19.56 16.08
C LEU A 20 48.17 20.54 15.35
N GLN A 21 48.71 21.62 14.78
CA GLN A 21 47.92 22.55 13.96
C GLN A 21 47.37 21.87 12.70
N GLY A 22 48.15 21.00 12.06
CA GLY A 22 47.71 20.18 10.94
C GLY A 22 46.52 19.30 11.31
N ILE A 23 46.62 18.58 12.43
CA ILE A 23 45.55 17.71 12.95
C ILE A 23 44.30 18.53 13.30
N ILE A 24 44.46 19.67 13.98
CA ILE A 24 43.34 20.56 14.33
C ILE A 24 42.60 21.01 13.07
N ASN A 25 43.32 21.36 12.00
CA ASN A 25 42.70 21.78 10.74
C ASN A 25 41.94 20.63 10.06
N GLN A 26 42.48 19.42 10.08
CA GLN A 26 41.79 18.22 9.58
C GLN A 26 40.50 17.94 10.37
N LEU A 27 40.59 17.92 11.70
CA LEU A 27 39.42 17.69 12.56
C LEU A 27 38.34 18.75 12.36
N ARG A 28 38.73 20.02 12.17
CA ARG A 28 37.76 21.10 11.87
C ARG A 28 37.05 20.87 10.55
N ALA A 29 37.77 20.44 9.51
CA ALA A 29 37.17 20.12 8.22
C ALA A 29 36.21 18.94 8.32
N GLU A 30 36.58 17.88 9.04
CA GLU A 30 35.73 16.72 9.27
C GLU A 30 34.45 17.07 10.03
N VAL A 31 34.53 17.91 11.07
CA VAL A 31 33.35 18.37 11.83
C VAL A 31 32.39 19.16 10.94
N VAL A 32 32.90 20.05 10.09
CA VAL A 32 32.06 20.80 9.15
C VAL A 32 31.37 19.87 8.16
N ASN A 33 32.13 18.93 7.58
CA ASN A 33 31.60 17.98 6.62
C ASN A 33 30.53 17.07 7.24
N THR A 34 30.80 16.53 8.43
CA THR A 34 29.85 15.70 9.18
C THR A 34 28.55 16.45 9.48
N ARG A 35 28.64 17.75 9.84
CA ARG A 35 27.45 18.58 10.07
C ARG A 35 26.63 18.79 8.80
N LEU A 36 27.29 18.98 7.66
CA LEU A 36 26.60 19.12 6.37
C LEU A 36 25.84 17.83 6.03
N HIS A 37 26.50 16.68 6.11
CA HIS A 37 25.87 15.39 5.86
C HIS A 37 24.71 15.09 6.82
N LEU A 38 24.82 15.47 8.09
CA LEU A 38 23.73 15.32 9.05
C LEU A 38 22.50 16.16 8.65
N LEU A 39 22.72 17.37 8.14
CA LEU A 39 21.62 18.23 7.66
C LEU A 39 20.94 17.63 6.43
N GLU A 40 21.73 17.14 5.47
CA GLU A 40 21.23 16.45 4.27
C GLU A 40 20.41 15.21 4.65
N GLN A 41 20.94 14.35 5.52
CA GLN A 41 20.24 13.17 6.00
C GLN A 41 18.93 13.53 6.72
N LYS A 42 18.93 14.58 7.54
CA LYS A 42 17.72 15.04 8.24
C LYS A 42 16.65 15.52 7.26
N GLN A 43 17.06 16.14 6.15
CA GLN A 43 16.14 16.57 5.11
C GLN A 43 15.55 15.37 4.37
N VAL A 44 16.39 14.43 3.94
CA VAL A 44 15.94 13.19 3.29
C VAL A 44 15.00 12.39 4.20
N GLN A 45 15.30 12.29 5.49
CA GLN A 45 14.45 11.59 6.46
C GLN A 45 13.05 12.23 6.57
N LYS A 46 12.97 13.56 6.54
CA LYS A 46 11.67 14.26 6.55
C LYS A 46 10.86 13.99 5.28
N GLU A 47 11.52 13.98 4.13
CA GLU A 47 10.88 13.70 2.84
C GLU A 47 10.36 12.27 2.79
N ILE A 48 11.17 11.30 3.23
CA ILE A 48 10.76 9.89 3.33
C ILE A 48 9.56 9.75 4.28
N GLN A 49 9.59 10.41 5.44
CA GLN A 49 8.47 10.35 6.39
C GLN A 49 7.19 10.93 5.77
N SER A 50 7.29 12.09 5.11
CA SER A 50 6.14 12.71 4.45
C SER A 50 5.57 11.82 3.34
N GLN A 51 6.42 11.12 2.58
CA GLN A 51 5.99 10.17 1.55
C GLN A 51 5.32 8.94 2.17
N ALA A 52 5.87 8.41 3.26
CA ALA A 52 5.30 7.28 3.99
C ALA A 52 3.89 7.61 4.52
N ASP A 53 3.72 8.78 5.13
CA ASP A 53 2.43 9.25 5.65
C ASP A 53 1.41 9.39 4.50
N ALA A 54 1.81 9.97 3.37
CA ALA A 54 0.95 10.11 2.19
C ALA A 54 0.53 8.73 1.62
N LEU A 55 1.47 7.78 1.56
CA LEU A 55 1.18 6.40 1.12
C LEU A 55 0.22 5.70 2.09
N GLN A 56 0.41 5.85 3.39
CA GLN A 56 -0.48 5.28 4.41
C GLN A 56 -1.91 5.82 4.27
N HIS A 57 -2.05 7.15 4.09
CA HIS A 57 -3.35 7.76 3.86
C HIS A 57 -4.03 7.24 2.59
N LYS A 58 -3.28 7.12 1.49
CA LYS A 58 -3.79 6.58 0.22
C LYS A 58 -4.20 5.11 0.34
N ALA A 59 -3.44 4.30 1.08
CA ALA A 59 -3.77 2.91 1.34
C ALA A 59 -5.09 2.79 2.14
N LEU A 60 -5.26 3.63 3.16
CA LEU A 60 -6.48 3.66 3.96
C LEU A 60 -7.70 4.06 3.11
N GLN A 61 -7.57 5.10 2.29
CA GLN A 61 -8.65 5.54 1.39
C GLN A 61 -9.03 4.45 0.37
N THR A 62 -8.03 3.79 -0.22
CA THR A 62 -8.24 2.66 -1.13
C THR A 62 -8.99 1.52 -0.44
N ARG A 63 -8.62 1.20 0.80
CA ARG A 63 -9.31 0.16 1.58
C ARG A 63 -10.77 0.50 1.84
N VAL A 64 -11.07 1.74 2.24
CA VAL A 64 -12.45 2.20 2.46
C VAL A 64 -13.25 2.14 1.15
N ALA A 65 -12.67 2.58 0.03
CA ALA A 65 -13.34 2.49 -1.28
C ALA A 65 -13.60 1.02 -1.68
N LEU A 66 -12.66 0.12 -1.41
CA LEU A 66 -12.83 -1.31 -1.65
C LEU A 66 -13.98 -1.88 -0.82
N GLU A 67 -14.03 -1.60 0.49
CA GLU A 67 -15.12 -2.04 1.37
C GLU A 67 -16.49 -1.54 0.88
N GLN A 68 -16.58 -0.27 0.49
CA GLN A 68 -17.81 0.31 -0.06
C GLN A 68 -18.28 -0.41 -1.34
N ILE A 69 -17.34 -0.71 -2.23
CA ILE A 69 -17.62 -1.43 -3.48
C ILE A 69 -18.04 -2.86 -3.19
N THR A 70 -17.34 -3.56 -2.28
CA THR A 70 -17.68 -4.92 -1.85
C THR A 70 -19.09 -4.99 -1.28
N CYS A 71 -19.44 -4.10 -0.34
CA CYS A 71 -20.79 -4.04 0.21
C CYS A 71 -21.87 -3.78 -0.87
N LYS A 72 -21.54 -2.99 -1.90
CA LYS A 72 -22.45 -2.74 -3.02
C LYS A 72 -22.64 -4.01 -3.86
N PHE A 73 -21.57 -4.75 -4.14
CA PHE A 73 -21.65 -6.02 -4.85
C PHE A 73 -22.43 -7.08 -4.08
N GLU A 74 -22.21 -7.20 -2.77
CA GLU A 74 -22.98 -8.10 -1.90
C GLU A 74 -24.48 -7.76 -1.92
N ARG A 75 -24.83 -6.47 -1.88
CA ARG A 75 -26.23 -6.04 -2.02
C ARG A 75 -26.83 -6.44 -3.38
N TYR A 76 -26.09 -6.30 -4.47
CA TYR A 76 -26.57 -6.73 -5.79
C TYR A 76 -26.72 -8.24 -5.86
N ARG A 77 -25.73 -8.98 -5.34
CA ARG A 77 -25.76 -10.43 -5.25
C ARG A 77 -27.00 -10.91 -4.49
N ASN A 78 -27.28 -10.34 -3.33
CA ASN A 78 -28.45 -10.68 -2.52
C ASN A 78 -29.76 -10.40 -3.26
N LYS A 79 -29.85 -9.28 -4.00
CA LYS A 79 -31.02 -8.99 -4.85
C LYS A 79 -31.21 -10.02 -5.95
N ILE A 80 -30.13 -10.45 -6.59
CA ILE A 80 -30.17 -11.49 -7.63
C ILE A 80 -30.64 -12.81 -7.01
N ILE A 81 -30.04 -13.26 -5.91
CA ILE A 81 -30.45 -14.47 -5.19
C ILE A 81 -31.93 -14.39 -4.82
N GLN A 82 -32.37 -13.30 -4.21
CA GLN A 82 -33.76 -13.11 -3.84
C GLN A 82 -34.68 -13.20 -5.05
N ALA A 83 -34.36 -12.52 -6.16
CA ALA A 83 -35.15 -12.57 -7.38
C ALA A 83 -35.21 -13.97 -8.01
N THR A 84 -34.13 -14.75 -7.92
CA THR A 84 -34.06 -16.12 -8.44
C THR A 84 -34.88 -17.09 -7.60
N PHE A 85 -34.78 -17.01 -6.27
CA PHE A 85 -35.38 -18.00 -5.37
C PHE A 85 -36.75 -17.59 -4.79
N SER A 86 -37.21 -16.35 -4.99
CA SER A 86 -38.57 -15.93 -4.64
C SER A 86 -39.62 -16.23 -5.73
N VAL A 87 -39.22 -16.92 -6.82
CA VAL A 87 -40.16 -17.35 -7.87
C VAL A 87 -41.02 -18.50 -7.35
N GLU A 88 -42.32 -18.45 -7.60
CA GLU A 88 -43.28 -19.46 -7.17
C GLU A 88 -42.89 -20.85 -7.71
N GLY A 89 -42.81 -21.84 -6.81
CA GLY A 89 -42.33 -23.20 -7.12
C GLY A 89 -40.80 -23.40 -7.00
N SER A 90 -40.04 -22.33 -6.75
CA SER A 90 -38.61 -22.45 -6.42
C SER A 90 -38.42 -22.99 -5.00
N GLN A 91 -37.35 -23.76 -4.79
CA GLN A 91 -36.97 -24.28 -3.47
C GLN A 91 -36.00 -23.31 -2.80
N ASP A 92 -36.17 -23.10 -1.49
CA ASP A 92 -35.24 -22.27 -0.73
C ASP A 92 -33.83 -22.89 -0.72
N PRO A 93 -32.78 -22.07 -0.87
CA PRO A 93 -31.40 -22.57 -0.81
C PRO A 93 -31.07 -23.10 0.59
N MET A 94 -30.44 -24.28 0.68
CA MET A 94 -30.10 -24.95 1.95
C MET A 94 -28.78 -24.46 2.58
N GLY A 95 -28.19 -23.36 2.11
CA GLY A 95 -26.91 -22.87 2.61
C GLY A 95 -26.32 -21.71 1.80
N GLU A 96 -25.00 -21.49 1.97
CA GLU A 96 -24.27 -20.50 1.19
C GLU A 96 -24.23 -20.92 -0.29
N LEU A 97 -24.91 -20.13 -1.13
CA LEU A 97 -24.89 -20.31 -2.57
C LEU A 97 -23.59 -19.77 -3.15
N THR A 98 -23.07 -20.45 -4.16
CA THR A 98 -22.04 -19.94 -5.07
C THR A 98 -22.68 -19.20 -6.23
N ASP A 99 -21.93 -18.32 -6.90
CA ASP A 99 -22.45 -17.55 -8.03
C ASP A 99 -22.86 -18.44 -9.21
N ASN A 100 -22.16 -19.56 -9.41
CA ASN A 100 -22.50 -20.54 -10.45
C ASN A 100 -23.85 -21.20 -10.17
N GLU A 101 -24.14 -21.60 -8.92
CA GLU A 101 -25.42 -22.20 -8.56
C GLU A 101 -26.59 -21.22 -8.76
N VAL A 102 -26.36 -19.93 -8.48
CA VAL A 102 -27.35 -18.88 -8.76
C VAL A 102 -27.59 -18.75 -10.26
N LEU A 103 -26.52 -18.75 -11.07
CA LEU A 103 -26.63 -18.66 -12.52
C LEU A 103 -27.33 -19.89 -13.13
N ASP A 104 -27.03 -21.09 -12.65
CA ASP A 104 -27.68 -22.31 -13.10
C ASP A 104 -29.18 -22.30 -12.78
N ALA A 105 -29.55 -21.85 -11.57
CA ALA A 105 -30.95 -21.68 -11.19
C ALA A 105 -31.66 -20.62 -12.06
N MET A 106 -31.00 -19.49 -12.36
CA MET A 106 -31.53 -18.49 -13.29
C MET A 106 -31.75 -19.08 -14.68
N GLN A 107 -30.79 -19.84 -15.20
CA GLN A 107 -30.90 -20.46 -16.52
C GLN A 107 -32.04 -21.47 -16.59
N LYS A 108 -32.24 -22.25 -15.51
CA LYS A 108 -33.38 -23.17 -15.39
C LYS A 108 -34.71 -22.42 -15.49
N ILE A 109 -34.89 -21.33 -14.74
CA ILE A 109 -36.11 -20.50 -14.78
C ILE A 109 -36.34 -19.93 -16.19
N ILE A 110 -35.28 -19.48 -16.87
CA ILE A 110 -35.35 -18.96 -18.24
C ILE A 110 -35.84 -20.05 -19.20
N ASN A 111 -35.27 -21.25 -19.12
CA ASN A 111 -35.63 -22.37 -19.99
C ASN A 111 -37.09 -22.80 -19.76
N GLU A 112 -37.51 -22.96 -18.50
CA GLU A 112 -38.88 -23.32 -18.15
C GLU A 112 -39.90 -22.30 -18.69
N ARG A 113 -39.60 -21.00 -18.58
CA ARG A 113 -40.45 -19.93 -19.14
C ARG A 113 -40.49 -19.98 -20.67
N ALA A 114 -39.38 -20.25 -21.34
CA ALA A 114 -39.34 -20.37 -22.79
C ALA A 114 -40.15 -21.57 -23.29
N GLU A 115 -40.03 -22.72 -22.63
CA GLU A 115 -40.82 -23.93 -22.92
C GLU A 115 -42.32 -23.67 -22.71
N PHE A 116 -42.69 -23.01 -21.60
CA PHE A 116 -44.07 -22.64 -21.33
C PHE A 116 -44.64 -21.69 -22.39
N GLN A 117 -43.86 -20.69 -22.84
CA GLN A 117 -44.28 -19.81 -23.94
C GLN A 117 -44.49 -20.58 -25.24
N HIS A 118 -43.63 -21.54 -25.57
CA HIS A 118 -43.81 -22.39 -26.75
C HIS A 118 -45.10 -23.22 -26.64
N LEU A 119 -45.40 -23.78 -25.47
CA LEU A 119 -46.64 -24.51 -25.21
C LEU A 119 -47.89 -23.63 -25.36
N LEU A 120 -47.85 -22.38 -24.89
CA LEU A 120 -48.94 -21.43 -25.06
C LEU A 120 -49.19 -21.10 -26.54
N ARG A 121 -48.13 -20.92 -27.33
CA ARG A 121 -48.25 -20.66 -28.78
C ARG A 121 -48.81 -21.86 -29.54
N SER A 122 -48.37 -23.08 -29.21
CA SER A 122 -48.88 -24.30 -29.85
C SER A 122 -50.33 -24.60 -29.49
N LYS A 123 -50.76 -24.33 -28.24
CA LYS A 123 -52.15 -24.50 -27.80
C LYS A 123 -53.09 -23.35 -28.23
N GLY A 124 -52.56 -22.15 -28.41
CA GLY A 124 -53.28 -20.97 -28.92
C GLY A 124 -53.42 -20.92 -30.44
N SER A 125 -52.83 -21.88 -31.15
CA SER A 125 -53.03 -22.09 -32.60
C SER A 125 -54.21 -23.04 -32.82
N LYS A 126 -55.42 -22.55 -32.54
CA LYS A 126 -56.69 -23.10 -33.01
C LYS A 126 -57.58 -21.96 -33.45
#